data_AF-A0A353GTB9-F1
#
_entry.id   AF-A0A353GTB9-F1
#
_cell.length_a   1.000
_cell.length_b   1.000
_cell.length_c   1.000
_cell.angle_alpha   90.00
_cell.angle_beta   90.00
_cell.angle_gamma   90.00
#
_symmetry.space_group_name_H-M   'P 1'
#
loop_
_entity.id
_entity.type
_entity.pdbx_description
1 polymer ?
#
loop_
_entity_poly.entity_id
_entity_poly.type
_entity_poly.pdbx_seq_one_letter_code
_entity_poly.pdbx_strand_id
1 'polypeptide(L)' 'NDRLEELSKKGVYFTACNNALNSLKIEKERLYPFITIVPIGVKEIIEKERVGYAYLKP' A
#
# COMPACT_ATOMS: atom_id res chain seq x y z
N ASN A 1 14.22 -4.28 -14.96
CA ASN A 1 13.05 -3.38 -14.89
C ASN A 1 11.97 -4.01 -14.05
N ASP A 2 11.87 -3.55 -12.81
CA ASP A 2 10.74 -3.87 -11.95
C ASP A 2 9.68 -2.77 -12.11
N ARG A 3 8.50 -3.13 -12.63
CA ARG A 3 7.44 -2.16 -12.92
C ARG A 3 6.98 -1.42 -11.66
N LEU A 4 7.03 -2.05 -10.49
CA LEU A 4 6.62 -1.42 -9.24
C LEU A 4 7.60 -0.31 -8.84
N GLU A 5 8.90 -0.54 -9.02
CA GLU A 5 9.95 0.44 -8.74
C GLU A 5 9.86 1.64 -9.70
N GLU A 6 9.60 1.40 -10.99
CA GLU A 6 9.38 2.46 -11.97
C GLU A 6 8.17 3.34 -11.62
N LEU A 7 7.06 2.72 -11.17
CA LEU A 7 5.88 3.45 -10.74
C LEU A 7 6.12 4.23 -9.45
N SER A 8 6.86 3.66 -8.50
CA SER A 8 7.25 4.36 -7.27
C SER A 8 8.06 5.63 -7.58
N LYS A 9 9.02 5.54 -8.51
CA LYS A 9 9.81 6.68 -8.99
C LYS A 9 8.96 7.75 -9.71
N LYS A 10 7.79 7.37 -10.25
CA LYS A 10 6.82 8.28 -10.87
C LYS A 10 5.80 8.87 -9.88
N GLY A 11 5.95 8.61 -8.58
CA GLY A 11 5.08 9.15 -7.54
C GLY A 11 3.89 8.27 -7.15
N VAL A 12 3.88 6.99 -7.56
CA VAL A 12 2.88 6.03 -7.07
C VAL A 12 3.26 5.57 -5.66
N TYR A 13 2.40 5.88 -4.70
CA TYR A 13 2.57 5.45 -3.30
C TYR A 13 1.93 4.08 -3.09
N PHE A 14 2.75 3.08 -2.77
CA PHE A 14 2.30 1.74 -2.44
C PHE A 14 2.21 1.55 -0.93
N THR A 15 1.07 1.06 -0.46
CA THR A 15 0.84 0.76 0.96
C THR A 15 0.45 -0.70 1.18
N ALA A 16 0.99 -1.33 2.22
CA ALA A 16 0.62 -2.68 2.63
C ALA A 16 -0.15 -2.67 3.95
N CYS A 17 -1.22 -3.46 4.05
CA CYS A 17 -2.03 -3.59 5.25
C CYS A 17 -1.33 -4.48 6.30
N ASN A 18 -1.00 -3.95 7.46
CA ASN A 18 -0.36 -4.69 8.54
C ASN A 18 -1.15 -5.92 8.99
N ASN A 19 -2.49 -5.81 9.09
CA ASN A 19 -3.32 -6.96 9.43
C ASN A 19 -3.24 -8.08 8.37
N ALA A 20 -3.14 -7.73 7.09
CA ALA A 20 -2.98 -8.71 6.02
C ALA A 20 -1.60 -9.37 6.07
N LEU A 21 -0.53 -8.59 6.29
CA LEU A 21 0.83 -9.11 6.46
C LEU A 21 0.90 -10.12 7.62
N ASN A 22 0.34 -9.78 8.77
CA ASN A 22 0.28 -10.66 9.95
C ASN A 22 -0.54 -11.93 9.67
N SER A 23 -1.72 -11.80 9.04
CA SER A 23 -2.56 -12.93 8.66
C SER A 23 -1.88 -13.88 7.68
N LEU A 24 -1.04 -13.36 6.80
CA LEU A 24 -0.32 -14.12 5.78
C LEU A 24 1.09 -14.53 6.22
N LYS A 25 1.51 -14.16 7.43
CA LYS A 25 2.87 -14.38 7.96
C LYS A 25 3.96 -13.86 7.00
N ILE A 26 3.73 -12.66 6.47
CA ILE A 26 4.68 -11.98 5.59
C ILE A 26 5.48 -10.97 6.42
N GLU A 27 6.78 -11.24 6.55
CA GLU A 27 7.72 -10.33 7.19
C GLU A 27 7.95 -9.07 6.35
N LYS A 28 8.16 -7.93 7.01
CA LYS A 28 8.34 -6.62 6.35
C LYS A 28 9.55 -6.60 5.40
N GLU A 29 10.58 -7.39 5.67
CA GLU A 29 11.80 -7.51 4.87
C GLU A 29 11.55 -8.16 3.50
N ARG A 30 10.40 -8.82 3.33
CA ARG A 30 9.97 -9.37 2.04
C ARG A 30 9.29 -8.35 1.15
N LEU A 31 8.99 -7.15 1.67
CA LEU A 31 8.39 -6.08 0.90
C LEU A 31 9.47 -5.24 0.21
N TYR A 32 9.09 -4.61 -0.89
CA TYR A 32 9.95 -3.61 -1.51
C TYR A 32 10.22 -2.45 -0.53
N PRO A 33 11.45 -1.88 -0.51
CA PRO A 33 11.81 -0.81 0.42
C PRO A 33 10.93 0.45 0.34
N PHE A 34 10.27 0.68 -0.80
CA PHE A 34 9.39 1.83 -1.03
C PHE A 34 7.94 1.60 -0.56
N ILE A 35 7.59 0.41 -0.07
CA ILE A 35 6.23 0.12 0.43
C ILE A 35 6.10 0.63 1.88
N THR A 36 5.08 1.44 2.11
CA THR A 36 4.72 1.89 3.46
C THR A 36 3.73 0.94 4.09
N ILE A 37 4.00 0.46 5.31
CA ILE A 37 3.04 -0.37 6.04
C ILE A 37 2.04 0.54 6.76
N VAL A 38 0.75 0.32 6.51
CA VAL A 38 -0.35 1.01 7.20
C VAL A 38 -1.02 0.05 8.18
N PRO A 39 -1.55 0.51 9.33
CA PRO A 39 -2.15 -0.38 10.33
C PRO A 39 -3.32 -1.21 9.78
N ILE A 40 -4.22 -0.58 9.02
CA ILE A 40 -5.43 -1.21 8.47
C ILE A 40 -5.68 -0.67 7.07
N GLY A 41 -5.62 -1.53 6.05
CA GLY A 41 -5.73 -1.13 4.64
C GLY A 41 -7.07 -0.51 4.27
N VAL A 42 -8.19 -1.06 4.77
CA VAL A 42 -9.52 -0.48 4.50
C VAL A 42 -9.70 0.89 5.13
N LYS A 43 -9.11 1.13 6.32
CA LYS A 43 -9.15 2.44 6.97
C LYS A 43 -8.39 3.47 6.14
N GLU A 44 -7.20 3.11 5.63
CA GLU A 44 -6.40 3.98 4.76
C GLU A 44 -7.17 4.42 3.51
N ILE A 45 -7.93 3.51 2.90
CA ILE A 45 -8.80 3.82 1.75
C ILE A 45 -9.89 4.82 2.17
N ILE A 46 -10.61 4.54 3.25
CA ILE A 46 -11.70 5.39 3.73
C ILE A 46 -11.21 6.81 4.05
N GLU A 47 -10.07 6.97 4.72
CA GLU A 47 -9.54 8.31 5.04
C GLU A 47 -9.12 9.07 3.78
N LYS A 48 -8.56 8.38 2.77
CA LYS A 48 -8.25 8.99 1.47
C LYS A 48 -9.53 9.45 0.75
N GLU A 49 -10.56 8.61 0.70
CA GLU A 49 -11.84 8.98 0.11
C GLU A 49 -12.46 10.20 0.81
N ARG A 50 -12.40 10.24 2.16
CA ARG A 50 -12.92 11.36 2.96
C ARG A 50 -12.24 12.69 2.65
N VAL A 51 -10.95 12.70 2.30
CA VAL A 51 -10.23 13.92 1.93
C VAL A 51 -10.26 14.21 0.42
N GLY A 52 -11.12 13.52 -0.33
CA GLY A 52 -11.45 13.83 -1.72
C GLY A 52 -10.75 12.96 -2.77
N TYR A 53 -10.07 11.89 -2.39
CA TYR A 53 -9.53 10.94 -3.38
C TYR A 53 -10.65 10.10 -3.98
N ALA A 54 -10.56 9.81 -5.28
CA ALA A 54 -11.44 8.84 -5.91
C ALA A 54 -11.02 7.41 -5.55
N TYR A 55 -11.99 6.57 -5.21
CA TYR A 55 -11.77 5.13 -5.05
C TYR A 55 -12.01 4.39 -6.36
N LEU A 56 -11.04 3.59 -6.75
CA LEU A 56 -11.10 2.71 -7.91
C LEU A 56 -10.86 1.27 -7.45
N LYS A 57 -11.83 0.39 -7.70
CA LYS A 57 -11.71 -1.04 -7.52
C LYS A 57 -11.82 -1.72 -8.90
N PRO A 58 -10.69 -2.06 -9.54
CA PRO A 58 -10.69 -2.73 -10.83
C PRO A 58 -11.27 -4.15 -10.77
#